data_AF-A0A0D7BIC5-F1
#
_entry.id   AF-A0A0D7BIC5-F1
#
_cell.length_a   1.000
_cell.length_b   1.000
_cell.length_c   1.000
_cell.angle_alpha   90.00
_cell.angle_beta   90.00
_cell.angle_gamma   90.00
#
_symmetry.space_group_name_H-M   'P 1'
#
loop_
_entity.id
_entity.type
_entity.pdbx_description
1 polymer ?
#
loop_
_entity_poly.entity_id
_entity_poly.type
_entity_poly.pdbx_seq_one_letter_code
_entity_poly.pdbx_strand_id
1 'polypeptide(L)' 'PNSFHKPSTLKGLEKGVLMEIEVIWGAVVCMARKARVNMPQIETVYALLVVSQNQTLRENDVVR' A
#
# COMPACT_ATOMS: atom_id res chain seq x y z
N PRO A 1 -22.18 3.68 2.44
CA PRO A 1 -21.25 4.31 3.42
C PRO A 1 -20.98 3.52 4.71
N ASN A 2 -21.69 2.41 5.00
CA ASN A 2 -21.46 1.58 6.19
C ASN A 2 -20.89 0.21 5.82
N SER A 3 -19.71 0.19 5.20
CA SER A 3 -19.00 -1.08 4.99
C SER A 3 -18.26 -1.43 6.29
N PHE A 4 -18.63 -2.55 6.90
CA PHE A 4 -17.88 -3.15 8.02
C PHE A 4 -16.74 -4.06 7.53
N HIS A 5 -16.57 -4.17 6.21
CA HIS A 5 -15.53 -5.00 5.63
C HIS A 5 -14.16 -4.36 5.86
N LYS A 6 -13.31 -5.06 6.63
CA LYS A 6 -11.92 -4.66 6.82
C LYS A 6 -11.12 -5.02 5.56
N PRO A 7 -10.44 -4.06 4.89
CA PRO A 7 -9.60 -4.34 3.75
C PRO A 7 -8.50 -5.36 4.09
N SER A 8 -8.19 -6.26 3.15
CA SER A 8 -7.11 -7.25 3.31
C SER A 8 -5.75 -6.58 3.56
N THR A 9 -5.47 -5.44 2.92
CA THR A 9 -4.28 -4.62 3.16
C THR A 9 -4.16 -4.20 4.62
N LEU A 10 -5.25 -3.71 5.24
CA LEU A 10 -5.23 -3.32 6.66
C LEU A 10 -5.02 -4.54 7.57
N LYS A 11 -5.63 -5.69 7.22
CA LYS A 11 -5.37 -6.96 7.93
C LYS A 11 -3.92 -7.41 7.79
N GLY A 12 -3.26 -7.13 6.67
CA GLY A 12 -1.83 -7.40 6.45
C GLY A 12 -0.94 -6.52 7.32
N LEU A 13 -1.25 -5.23 7.41
CA LEU A 13 -0.58 -4.27 8.29
C LEU A 13 -0.64 -4.71 9.76
N GLU A 14 -1.83 -5.06 10.25
CA GLU A 14 -2.04 -5.53 11.63
C GLU A 14 -1.25 -6.80 11.97
N LYS A 15 -0.95 -7.62 10.95
CA LYS A 15 -0.19 -8.87 11.10
C LYS A 15 1.30 -8.70 10.87
N GLY A 16 1.76 -7.52 10.46
CA GLY A 16 3.17 -7.29 10.17
C GLY A 16 3.71 -8.04 8.95
N VAL A 17 2.84 -8.40 8.00
CA VAL A 17 3.24 -9.14 6.79
C VAL A 17 3.34 -8.22 5.58
N LEU A 18 4.06 -8.66 4.55
CA LEU A 18 4.08 -8.00 3.25
C LEU A 18 2.66 -7.82 2.72
N MET A 19 2.32 -6.59 2.35
CA MET A 19 1.04 -6.22 1.75
C MET A 19 1.17 -6.13 0.23
N GLU A 20 0.05 -6.26 -0.48
CA GLU A 20 0.00 -6.24 -1.96
C GLU A 20 0.09 -4.81 -2.55
N ILE A 21 0.88 -3.91 -1.94
CA ILE A 21 0.93 -2.48 -2.31
C ILE A 21 1.43 -2.29 -3.75
N GLU A 22 2.50 -3.01 -4.11
CA GLU A 22 3.11 -2.91 -5.45
C GLU A 22 2.18 -3.43 -6.55
N VAL A 23 1.45 -4.52 -6.27
CA VAL A 23 0.59 -5.17 -7.25
C VAL A 23 -0.72 -4.40 -7.45
N ILE A 24 -1.23 -3.76 -6.39
CA ILE A 24 -2.49 -3.00 -6.45
C ILE A 24 -2.22 -1.54 -6.84
N TRP A 25 -1.56 -0.76 -5.98
CA TRP A 25 -1.35 0.67 -6.23
C TRP A 25 -0.18 0.94 -7.16
N GLY A 26 0.93 0.20 -7.00
CA GLY A 26 2.11 0.35 -7.86
C GLY A 26 1.80 0.07 -9.34
N ALA A 27 1.02 -0.97 -9.60
CA ALA A 27 0.56 -1.29 -10.96
C ALA A 27 -0.28 -0.16 -11.58
N VAL A 28 -1.21 0.42 -10.83
CA VAL A 28 -2.04 1.54 -11.31
C VAL A 28 -1.18 2.77 -11.61
N VAL A 29 -0.25 3.13 -10.72
CA VAL A 29 0.70 4.24 -10.95
C VAL A 29 1.56 3.98 -12.20
N CYS A 30 2.07 2.76 -12.36
CA CYS A 30 2.86 2.36 -13.53
C CYS A 30 2.06 2.50 -14.84
N MET A 31 0.81 2.03 -14.85
CA MET A 31 -0.09 2.17 -16.01
C MET A 31 -0.43 3.63 -16.30
N ALA A 32 -0.75 4.42 -15.27
CA ALA A 32 -1.05 5.85 -15.41
C ALA A 32 0.13 6.61 -16.04
N ARG A 33 1.36 6.34 -15.59
CA ARG A 33 2.58 6.92 -16.17
C ARG A 33 2.76 6.54 -17.64
N LYS A 34 2.58 5.26 -17.99
CA LYS A 34 2.64 4.79 -19.39
C LYS A 34 1.59 5.46 -20.27
N ALA A 35 0.40 5.68 -19.73
CA ALA A 35 -0.70 6.35 -20.40
C ALA A 35 -0.62 7.89 -20.36
N ARG A 36 0.38 8.47 -19.68
CA ARG A 36 0.52 9.92 -19.43
C ARG A 36 -0.73 10.53 -18.77
N VAL A 37 -1.37 9.79 -17.88
CA VAL A 37 -2.51 10.24 -17.09
C VAL A 37 -2.00 10.67 -15.71
N ASN A 38 -2.29 11.91 -15.33
CA ASN A 38 -1.97 12.41 -14.00
C ASN A 38 -2.94 11.83 -12.96
N MET A 39 -2.41 11.17 -11.92
CA MET A 39 -3.19 10.61 -10.80
C MET A 39 -2.59 10.98 -9.43
N PRO A 40 -2.49 12.27 -9.10
CA PRO A 40 -1.72 12.73 -7.94
C PRO A 40 -2.22 12.14 -6.60
N GLN A 41 -3.52 11.90 -6.44
CA GLN A 41 -4.06 11.28 -5.24
C GLN A 41 -3.63 9.82 -5.10
N ILE A 42 -3.65 9.06 -6.20
CA ILE A 42 -3.24 7.65 -6.20
C ILE A 42 -1.74 7.54 -5.96
N GLU A 43 -0.94 8.42 -6.55
CA GLU A 43 0.51 8.47 -6.31
C GLU A 43 0.84 8.81 -4.85
N THR A 44 0.10 9.74 -4.25
CA THR A 44 0.25 10.09 -2.84
C THR A 44 -0.09 8.90 -1.94
N VAL A 45 -1.21 8.22 -2.20
CA VAL A 45 -1.61 7.03 -1.43
C VAL A 45 -0.58 5.92 -1.58
N TYR A 46 -0.11 5.65 -2.80
CA TYR A 46 0.94 4.66 -3.05
C TYR A 46 2.21 4.97 -2.25
N ALA A 47 2.71 6.20 -2.31
CA ALA A 47 3.92 6.60 -1.59
C ALA A 47 3.77 6.42 -0.07
N LEU A 48 2.63 6.82 0.51
CA LEU A 48 2.37 6.65 1.93
C LEU A 48 2.28 5.18 2.35
N LEU A 49 1.64 4.34 1.53
CA LEU A 49 1.53 2.90 1.81
C LEU A 49 2.88 2.18 1.74
N VAL A 50 3.75 2.56 0.79
CA VAL A 50 5.12 2.03 0.70
C VAL A 50 5.93 2.40 1.94
N VAL A 51 5.85 3.65 2.40
CA VAL A 51 6.53 4.08 3.63
C VAL A 51 6.02 3.32 4.86
N SER A 52 4.69 3.21 5.00
CA SER A 52 4.04 2.48 6.09
C SER A 52 4.48 1.01 6.13
N GLN A 53 4.44 0.31 4.98
CA GLN A 53 4.91 -1.08 4.89
C GLN A 53 6.37 -1.22 5.33
N ASN A 54 7.25 -0.36 4.84
CA ASN A 54 8.68 -0.43 5.17
C ASN A 54 8.95 -0.18 6.66
N GLN A 55 8.16 0.69 7.31
CA GLN A 55 8.23 0.90 8.75
C GLN A 55 7.77 -0.34 9.52
N THR A 56 6.61 -0.89 9.17
CA THR A 56 6.08 -2.09 9.82
C THR A 56 6.99 -3.30 9.66
N LEU A 57 7.56 -3.53 8.47
CA LEU A 57 8.49 -4.65 8.27
C LEU A 57 9.75 -4.51 9.13
N ARG A 58 10.33 -3.31 9.20
CA ARG A 58 11.49 -3.03 10.06
C ARG A 58 11.19 -3.26 11.53
N GLU A 59 10.03 -2.83 12.02
CA GLU A 59 9.62 -3.06 13.41
C GLU A 59 9.51 -4.56 13.73
N ASN A 60 8.95 -5.35 12.82
CA ASN A 60 8.84 -6.80 13.01
C ASN A 60 10.19 -7.53 12.94
N ASP A 61 11.11 -7.06 12.09
CA ASP A 61 12.47 -7.61 12.02
C ASP A 61 13.28 -7.31 13.30
N VAL A 62 13.02 -6.20 13.98
CA VAL A 62 13.67 -5.85 15.26
C VAL A 62 13.09 -6.64 16.44
N VAL A 63 11.83 -7.08 16.36
CA VAL A 63 11.13 -7.84 17.41
C VAL A 63 11.38 -9.36 17.32
N ARG A 64 11.92 -9.85 16.20
CA ARG A 64 12.32 -11.25 16.00
C ARG A 64 13.75 -11.51 16.45
#